data_AF-A0A6S7CNG2-F1
#
_entry.id   AF-A0A6S7CNG2-F1
#
_cell.length_a   1.000
_cell.length_b   1.000
_cell.length_c   1.000
_cell.angle_alpha   90.00
_cell.angle_beta   90.00
_cell.angle_gamma   90.00
#
_symmetry.space_group_name_H-M   'P 1'
#
loop_
_entity.id
_entity.type
_entity.pdbx_description
1 polymer ?
#
loop_
_entity_poly.entity_id
_entity_poly.type
_entity_poly.pdbx_seq_one_letter_code
_entity_poly.pdbx_strand_id
1 'polypeptide(L)'
;MSANAQTATAPQPAANPSTNLATKLAPNLTTPLATEPATKPALAIKPLSERQASCLHWAAMGKTSWETARILGVSESTVNFHLCNACDKLGVRGRRAAVVMAMKLGLIASLTA
;
A
#
# COMPACT_ATOMS: atom_id res chain seq x y z
N MET A 1 -28.79 -5.37 39.87
CA MET A 1 -27.93 -4.19 39.66
C MET A 1 -27.06 -4.47 38.44
N SER A 2 -27.58 -4.19 37.25
CA SER A 2 -26.87 -4.41 35.99
C SER A 2 -26.72 -3.08 35.28
N ALA A 3 -25.50 -2.56 35.23
CA ALA A 3 -25.15 -1.41 34.43
C ALA A 3 -23.79 -1.69 33.79
N ASN A 4 -23.79 -2.09 32.52
CA ASN A 4 -22.60 -1.93 31.68
C ASN A 4 -23.03 -1.08 30.47
N ALA A 5 -22.56 0.16 30.51
CA ALA A 5 -22.89 1.21 29.58
C ALA A 5 -22.31 0.91 28.19
N GLN A 6 -23.20 0.96 27.20
CA GLN A 6 -22.88 1.20 25.80
C GLN A 6 -22.49 2.68 25.60
N THR A 7 -21.86 2.93 24.44
CA THR A 7 -21.50 4.22 23.81
C THR A 7 -20.18 4.85 24.31
N ALA A 8 -19.30 5.41 23.48
CA ALA A 8 -19.52 6.08 22.21
C ALA A 8 -18.27 6.04 21.29
N THR A 9 -18.47 5.71 20.02
CA THR A 9 -17.59 6.11 18.91
C THR A 9 -17.88 7.57 18.60
N ALA A 10 -16.89 8.45 18.81
CA ALA A 10 -16.97 9.88 18.48
C ALA A 10 -16.04 10.20 17.28
N PRO A 11 -16.12 11.41 16.68
CA PRO A 11 -16.71 11.65 15.36
C PRO A 11 -15.68 11.81 14.23
N GLN A 12 -16.14 11.62 13.00
CA GLN A 12 -15.45 12.02 11.77
C GLN A 12 -15.43 13.55 11.64
N PRO A 13 -14.29 14.21 11.37
CA PRO A 13 -14.27 15.55 10.82
C PRO A 13 -14.17 15.50 9.29
N ALA A 14 -15.13 16.16 8.65
CA ALA A 14 -15.15 16.44 7.22
C ALA A 14 -14.15 17.56 6.83
N ALA A 15 -13.79 17.59 5.54
CA ALA A 15 -13.13 18.66 4.79
C ALA A 15 -11.62 18.90 5.12
N ASN A 16 -10.71 18.95 4.15
CA ASN A 16 -10.67 19.98 3.11
C ASN A 16 -10.09 19.47 1.76
N PRO A 17 -10.51 20.05 0.61
CA PRO A 17 -10.03 19.68 -0.71
C PRO A 17 -8.68 20.35 -1.02
N SER A 18 -7.61 19.57 -1.12
CA SER A 18 -6.35 20.08 -1.66
C SER A 18 -6.34 19.94 -3.18
N THR A 19 -6.82 20.98 -3.84
CA THR A 19 -6.37 21.38 -5.17
C THR A 19 -4.84 21.44 -5.16
N ASN A 20 -4.16 20.65 -5.99
CA ASN A 20 -2.81 21.00 -6.40
C ASN A 20 -2.70 20.91 -7.93
N LEU A 21 -2.59 22.12 -8.46
CA LEU A 21 -2.42 22.53 -9.84
C LEU A 21 -1.14 21.90 -10.43
N ALA A 22 -1.22 21.60 -11.72
CA ALA A 22 -0.10 21.15 -12.53
C ALA A 22 1.16 22.00 -12.34
N THR A 23 2.32 21.35 -12.27
CA THR A 23 3.60 21.95 -12.68
C THR A 23 4.39 20.88 -13.43
N LYS A 24 4.32 20.98 -14.77
CA LYS A 24 5.32 20.41 -15.67
C LYS A 24 6.62 21.19 -15.50
N LEU A 25 7.74 20.51 -15.37
CA LEU A 25 8.97 20.68 -16.20
C LEU A 25 10.08 19.76 -15.66
N ALA A 26 10.54 18.81 -16.48
CA ALA A 26 11.88 18.21 -16.39
C ALA A 26 12.87 19.09 -17.21
N PRO A 27 14.18 18.77 -17.39
CA PRO A 27 15.01 17.67 -16.87
C PRO A 27 16.43 18.12 -16.38
N ASN A 28 17.23 17.24 -15.77
CA ASN A 28 18.69 17.27 -16.02
C ASN A 28 19.31 15.86 -15.90
N LEU A 29 20.23 15.61 -16.82
CA LEU A 29 20.93 14.36 -17.12
C LEU A 29 22.05 14.05 -16.12
N THR A 30 22.37 12.76 -15.95
CA THR A 30 23.73 12.15 -16.07
C THR A 30 23.70 10.75 -15.40
N THR A 31 23.42 9.64 -16.11
CA THR A 31 24.32 8.60 -16.71
C THR A 31 25.18 7.76 -15.74
N PRO A 32 25.71 6.58 -16.14
CA PRO A 32 25.10 5.26 -16.43
C PRO A 32 25.63 4.18 -15.44
N LEU A 33 25.12 2.93 -15.48
CA LEU A 33 25.90 1.68 -15.51
C LEU A 33 25.00 0.48 -15.15
N ALA A 34 25.14 -0.56 -15.96
CA ALA A 34 24.42 -1.82 -15.96
C ALA A 34 24.28 -2.50 -14.58
N THR A 35 23.11 -3.11 -14.35
CA THR A 35 22.96 -4.55 -14.10
C THR A 35 21.49 -4.90 -14.28
N GLU A 36 21.14 -5.27 -15.51
CA GLU A 36 20.04 -6.21 -15.73
C GLU A 36 20.49 -7.56 -15.15
N PRO A 37 19.61 -8.27 -14.41
CA PRO A 37 19.49 -9.67 -14.71
C PRO A 37 18.03 -9.99 -14.99
N ALA A 38 17.80 -10.38 -16.24
CA ALA A 38 16.60 -11.05 -16.69
C ALA A 38 16.27 -12.23 -15.75
N THR A 39 15.02 -12.29 -15.28
CA THR A 39 14.40 -13.56 -14.87
C THR A 39 12.93 -13.56 -15.26
N LYS A 40 12.70 -14.21 -16.42
CA LYS A 40 11.53 -15.03 -16.81
C LYS A 40 10.18 -14.33 -17.05
N PRO A 41 9.61 -14.41 -18.28
CA PRO A 41 8.28 -13.91 -18.57
C PRO A 41 7.25 -14.97 -18.16
N ALA A 42 6.92 -15.01 -16.87
CA ALA A 42 5.79 -15.80 -16.38
C ALA A 42 4.60 -14.85 -16.19
N LEU A 43 3.73 -14.76 -17.19
CA LEU A 43 2.39 -14.16 -17.15
C LEU A 43 2.38 -12.73 -16.54
N ALA A 44 2.46 -11.72 -17.39
CA ALA A 44 2.67 -10.30 -17.04
C ALA A 44 1.59 -9.71 -16.11
N ILE A 45 1.61 -10.07 -14.84
CA ILE A 45 0.99 -9.32 -13.76
C ILE A 45 1.83 -8.06 -13.62
N LYS A 46 1.22 -6.89 -13.80
CA LYS A 46 1.92 -5.62 -13.68
C LYS A 46 2.54 -5.57 -12.28
N PRO A 47 3.87 -5.40 -12.16
CA PRO A 47 4.53 -5.46 -10.86
C PRO A 47 3.92 -4.42 -9.91
N LEU A 48 3.74 -4.81 -8.65
CA LEU A 48 3.40 -3.88 -7.60
C LEU A 48 4.53 -2.84 -7.50
N SER A 49 4.16 -1.58 -7.28
CA SER A 49 5.16 -0.56 -6.93
C SER A 49 5.75 -0.91 -5.55
N GLU A 50 7.00 -0.55 -5.32
CA GLU A 50 7.66 -0.70 -4.01
C GLU A 50 6.78 -0.19 -2.87
N ARG A 51 6.14 0.98 -3.03
CA ARG A 51 5.24 1.54 -2.00
C ARG A 51 4.02 0.67 -1.74
N GLN A 52 3.47 0.05 -2.78
CA GLN A 52 2.34 -0.87 -2.64
C GLN A 52 2.77 -2.16 -1.92
N ALA A 53 3.94 -2.69 -2.27
CA ALA A 53 4.52 -3.85 -1.60
C ALA A 53 4.83 -3.56 -0.13
N SER A 54 5.42 -2.41 0.22
CA SER A 54 5.65 -2.02 1.62
C SER A 54 4.35 -1.91 2.41
N CYS A 55 3.29 -1.31 1.85
CA CYS A 55 1.99 -1.24 2.51
C CYS A 55 1.40 -2.63 2.75
N LEU A 56 1.49 -3.53 1.76
CA LEU A 56 1.01 -4.90 1.89
C LEU A 56 1.85 -5.73 2.87
N HIS A 57 3.16 -5.48 2.96
CA HIS A 57 4.05 -6.13 3.91
C HIS A 57 3.67 -5.80 5.36
N TRP A 58 3.48 -4.52 5.69
CA TRP A 58 3.04 -4.11 7.03
C TRP A 58 1.63 -4.61 7.35
N ALA A 59 0.73 -4.63 6.35
CA ALA A 59 -0.58 -5.23 6.48
C ALA A 59 -0.51 -6.75 6.74
N ALA A 60 0.47 -7.46 6.15
CA ALA A 60 0.72 -8.88 6.42
C ALA A 60 1.23 -9.11 7.85
N MET A 61 1.98 -8.15 8.40
CA MET A 61 2.38 -8.14 9.82
C MET A 61 1.25 -7.72 10.78
N GLY A 62 0.03 -7.50 10.29
CA GLY A 62 -1.12 -7.15 11.11
C GLY A 62 -1.19 -5.67 11.50
N LYS A 63 -0.38 -4.79 10.89
CA LYS A 63 -0.43 -3.35 11.14
C LYS A 63 -1.67 -2.72 10.51
N THR A 64 -2.24 -1.77 11.24
CA THR A 64 -3.32 -0.92 10.75
C THR A 64 -2.81 0.08 9.70
N SER A 65 -3.71 0.70 8.94
CA SER A 65 -3.32 1.77 7.99
C SER A 65 -2.60 2.91 8.70
N TRP A 66 -3.07 3.26 9.91
CA TRP A 66 -2.51 4.33 10.72
C TRP A 66 -1.09 4.01 11.20
N GLU A 67 -0.86 2.80 11.73
CA GLU A 67 0.49 2.37 12.13
C GLU A 67 1.41 2.29 10.90
N THR A 68 0.92 1.74 9.80
CA THR A 68 1.68 1.64 8.54
C THR A 68 2.07 3.04 8.04
N ALA A 69 1.16 4.00 8.13
CA ALA A 69 1.40 5.39 7.78
C ALA A 69 2.51 6.00 8.65
N ARG A 70 2.48 5.75 9.97
CA ARG A 70 3.53 6.17 10.90
C ARG A 70 4.89 5.54 10.59
N ILE A 71 4.92 4.26 10.24
CA ILE A 71 6.15 3.54 9.90
C ILE A 71 6.75 4.04 8.58
N LEU A 72 5.92 4.30 7.57
CA LEU A 72 6.36 4.73 6.24
C LEU A 72 6.55 6.25 6.09
N GLY A 73 6.15 7.04 7.10
CA GLY A 73 6.24 8.51 7.07
C GLY A 73 5.26 9.16 6.09
N VAL A 74 4.10 8.56 5.86
CA VAL A 74 3.05 9.06 4.94
C VAL A 74 1.71 9.22 5.66
N SER A 75 0.69 9.74 4.99
CA SER A 75 -0.67 9.81 5.55
C SER A 75 -1.40 8.47 5.47
N GLU A 76 -2.37 8.24 6.36
CA GLU A 76 -3.23 7.06 6.32
C GLU A 76 -4.00 6.95 4.99
N SER A 77 -4.49 8.07 4.48
CA SER A 77 -5.16 8.15 3.18
C SER A 77 -4.25 7.72 2.03
N THR A 78 -2.95 8.07 2.10
CA THR A 78 -1.94 7.62 1.13
C THR A 78 -1.73 6.10 1.20
N VAL A 79 -1.69 5.52 2.41
CA VAL A 79 -1.62 4.06 2.57
C VAL A 79 -2.85 3.39 1.98
N ASN A 80 -4.05 3.90 2.28
CA ASN A 80 -5.30 3.37 1.73
C ASN A 80 -5.34 3.47 0.20
N PHE A 81 -4.89 4.57 -0.38
CA PHE A 81 -4.75 4.72 -1.84
C PHE A 81 -3.80 3.67 -2.44
N HIS A 82 -2.63 3.46 -1.84
CA HIS A 82 -1.70 2.45 -2.32
C HIS A 82 -2.27 1.03 -2.21
N LEU A 83 -3.00 0.73 -1.14
CA LEU A 83 -3.66 -0.56 -0.94
C LEU A 83 -4.81 -0.79 -1.93
N CYS A 84 -5.63 0.22 -2.22
CA CYS A 84 -6.67 0.13 -3.25
C CYS A 84 -6.04 -0.17 -4.62
N ASN A 85 -5.04 0.61 -5.02
CA ASN A 85 -4.34 0.39 -6.28
C ASN A 85 -3.62 -0.97 -6.33
N ALA A 86 -3.20 -1.51 -5.18
CA ALA A 86 -2.64 -2.85 -5.10
C ALA A 86 -3.73 -3.92 -5.27
N CYS A 87 -4.90 -3.74 -4.65
CA CYS A 87 -6.06 -4.61 -4.84
C CYS A 87 -6.49 -4.67 -6.32
N ASP A 88 -6.57 -3.51 -6.97
CA ASP A 88 -6.94 -3.41 -8.39
C ASP A 88 -5.94 -4.13 -9.29
N LYS A 89 -4.63 -3.96 -9.03
CA LYS A 89 -3.57 -4.66 -9.76
C LYS A 89 -3.59 -6.18 -9.54
N LEU A 90 -3.95 -6.62 -8.34
CA LEU A 90 -4.02 -8.03 -7.97
C LEU A 90 -5.36 -8.68 -8.36
N GLY A 91 -6.34 -7.88 -8.83
CA GLY A 91 -7.67 -8.37 -9.19
C GLY A 91 -8.49 -8.89 -8.01
N VAL A 92 -8.23 -8.39 -6.80
CA VAL A 92 -8.89 -8.85 -5.57
C VAL A 92 -9.63 -7.71 -4.88
N ARG A 93 -10.63 -8.08 -4.08
CA ARG A 93 -11.37 -7.12 -3.27
C ARG A 93 -10.96 -7.21 -1.81
N GLY A 94 -10.32 -6.14 -1.34
CA GLY A 94 -10.02 -5.93 0.07
C GLY A 94 -8.61 -6.34 0.49
N ARG A 95 -8.17 -5.73 1.59
CA ARG A 95 -6.79 -5.82 2.11
C ARG A 95 -6.32 -7.26 2.36
N ARG A 96 -7.12 -8.07 3.06
CA ARG A 96 -6.72 -9.44 3.42
C ARG A 96 -6.51 -10.30 2.18
N ALA A 97 -7.40 -10.20 1.20
CA ALA A 97 -7.27 -10.91 -0.08
C ALA A 97 -6.02 -10.45 -0.85
N ALA A 98 -5.72 -9.14 -0.84
CA ALA A 98 -4.51 -8.59 -1.44
C ALA A 98 -3.23 -9.09 -0.77
N VAL A 99 -3.18 -9.17 0.56
CA VAL A 99 -2.05 -9.75 1.29
C VAL A 99 -1.84 -11.21 0.88
N VAL A 100 -2.90 -12.02 0.92
CA VAL A 100 -2.82 -13.44 0.55
C VAL A 100 -2.37 -13.62 -0.90
N MET A 101 -2.92 -12.86 -1.85
CA MET A 101 -2.47 -12.97 -3.24
C MET A 101 -1.04 -12.46 -3.45
N ALA A 102 -0.65 -11.37 -2.79
CA ALA A 102 0.72 -10.88 -2.86
C ALA A 102 1.73 -11.90 -2.29
N MET A 103 1.37 -12.62 -1.23
CA MET A 103 2.17 -13.74 -0.70
C MET A 103 2.22 -14.92 -1.68
N LYS A 104 1.08 -15.34 -2.24
CA LYS A 104 1.00 -16.44 -3.22
C LYS A 104 1.81 -16.18 -4.48
N LEU A 105 1.90 -14.91 -4.89
CA LEU A 105 2.68 -14.47 -6.05
C LEU A 105 4.16 -14.19 -5.71
N GLY A 106 4.57 -14.31 -4.44
CA GLY A 106 5.93 -14.00 -4.00
C GLY A 106 6.30 -12.52 -4.09
N LEU A 107 5.32 -11.61 -4.18
CA LEU A 107 5.53 -10.17 -4.31
C LEU A 107 5.85 -9.48 -2.98
N ILE A 108 5.49 -10.10 -1.87
CA ILE A 108 5.91 -9.72 -0.53
C ILE A 108 6.45 -10.94 0.19
N ALA A 109 7.59 -10.78 0.87
CA ALA A 109 8.09 -11.80 1.77
C ALA A 109 7.20 -11.80 3.01
N SER A 110 6.48 -12.90 3.21
CA SER A 110 5.87 -13.22 4.49
C SER A 110 6.52 -14.49 4.98
N LEU A 111 7.32 -14.31 6.02
CA LEU A 111 7.92 -15.29 6.92
C LEU A 111 8.21 -16.66 6.30
N THR A 112 9.42 -16.81 5.75
CA THR A 112 10.08 -18.12 5.73
C THR A 112 10.43 -18.47 7.18
N ALA A 113 9.78 -19.53 7.69
CA ALA A 113 10.05 -20.36 8.89
C ALA A 113 10.59 -19.67 10.15
#